data_AF-A0A7C8M219-F1
#
_entry.id   AF-A0A7C8M219-F1
#
_cell.length_a   1.000
_cell.length_b   1.000
_cell.length_c   1.000
_cell.angle_alpha   90.00
_cell.angle_beta   90.00
_cell.angle_gamma   90.00
#
_symmetry.space_group_name_H-M   'P 1'
#
loop_
_entity.id
_entity.type
_entity.pdbx_description
1 polymer ?
#
loop_
_entity_poly.entity_id
_entity_poly.type
_entity_poly.pdbx_seq_one_letter_code
_entity_poly.pdbx_strand_id
1 'polypeptide(L)'
;MAKRFPTLSDEWCNFLTCIILHMLLPLLPLFLEYWFRNGTPAETTYAITAAMYAITIGLSSESTTMLGLCILICIVFSALFGVVCTETTHPSHITTASSASIICIFTIHVLERYNKHVVDCNPFWIFKKAGS
;
A
#
# COMPACT_ATOMS: atom_id res chain seq x y z
N MET A 1 2.67 -38.97 -15.64
CA MET A 1 3.47 -37.80 -15.21
C MET A 1 2.67 -36.57 -15.60
N ALA A 2 2.01 -35.89 -14.66
CA ALA A 2 1.17 -34.74 -14.99
C ALA A 2 2.05 -33.61 -15.56
N LYS A 3 1.68 -33.10 -16.73
CA LYS A 3 2.36 -31.97 -17.37
C LYS A 3 2.17 -30.75 -16.47
N ARG A 4 3.22 -30.36 -15.75
CA ARG A 4 3.18 -29.13 -14.93
C ARG A 4 2.88 -27.97 -15.87
N PHE A 5 1.86 -27.17 -15.54
CA PHE A 5 1.65 -25.90 -16.21
C PHE A 5 2.95 -25.09 -16.16
N PRO A 6 3.28 -24.30 -17.19
CA PRO A 6 4.44 -23.41 -17.12
C PRO A 6 4.22 -22.45 -15.96
N THR A 7 4.83 -22.74 -14.83
CA THR A 7 4.82 -21.89 -13.66
C THR A 7 5.65 -20.66 -13.99
N LEU A 8 5.11 -19.47 -13.70
CA LEU A 8 5.91 -18.24 -13.65
C LEU A 8 7.15 -18.48 -12.79
N SER A 9 8.26 -17.82 -13.11
CA SER A 9 9.46 -17.96 -12.29
C SER A 9 9.18 -17.54 -10.85
N ASP A 10 9.87 -18.17 -9.90
CA ASP A 10 9.57 -18.01 -8.48
C ASP A 10 9.71 -16.54 -8.02
N GLU A 11 10.61 -15.79 -8.66
CA GLU A 11 10.82 -14.35 -8.45
C GLU A 11 9.57 -13.53 -8.77
N TRP A 12 8.94 -13.79 -9.92
CA TRP A 12 7.70 -13.12 -10.33
C TRP A 12 6.52 -13.53 -9.45
N CYS A 13 6.46 -14.80 -9.04
CA CYS A 13 5.44 -15.26 -8.10
C CYS A 13 5.57 -14.54 -6.74
N ASN A 14 6.79 -14.38 -6.23
CA ASN A 14 7.06 -13.63 -4.99
C ASN A 14 6.69 -12.15 -5.11
N PHE A 15 7.06 -11.52 -6.22
CA PHE A 15 6.73 -10.12 -6.50
C PHE A 15 5.22 -9.89 -6.59
N LEU A 16 4.49 -10.71 -7.35
CA LEU A 16 3.03 -10.61 -7.48
C LEU A 16 2.33 -10.89 -6.14
N THR A 17 2.78 -11.88 -5.40
CA THR A 17 2.26 -12.18 -4.06
C THR A 17 2.46 -11.00 -3.11
N CYS A 18 3.63 -10.36 -3.16
CA CYS A 18 3.91 -9.14 -2.38
C CYS A 18 2.94 -8.02 -2.77
N ILE A 19 2.75 -7.73 -4.06
CA ILE A 19 1.82 -6.68 -4.50
C ILE A 19 0.40 -6.96 -4.02
N ILE A 20 -0.09 -8.19 -4.19
CA ILE A 20 -1.47 -8.57 -3.86
C ILE A 20 -1.71 -8.53 -2.35
N LEU A 21 -0.83 -9.16 -1.55
CA LEU A 21 -1.06 -9.30 -0.12
C LEU A 21 -0.57 -8.10 0.69
N HIS A 22 0.50 -7.44 0.25
CA HIS A 22 1.14 -6.39 1.04
C HIS A 22 0.76 -4.98 0.60
N MET A 23 0.57 -4.75 -0.70
CA MET A 23 0.28 -3.40 -1.23
C MET A 23 -1.21 -3.17 -1.52
N LEU A 24 -1.93 -4.19 -2.00
CA LEU A 24 -3.36 -4.07 -2.31
C LEU A 24 -4.25 -4.26 -1.08
N LEU A 25 -3.85 -5.11 -0.13
CA LEU A 25 -4.64 -5.38 1.07
C LEU A 25 -4.86 -4.13 1.96
N PRO A 26 -3.87 -3.24 2.16
CA PRO A 26 -4.11 -1.98 2.88
C PRO A 26 -5.08 -1.01 2.19
N LEU A 27 -5.34 -1.17 0.88
CA LEU A 27 -6.29 -0.35 0.10
C LEU A 27 -7.71 -0.93 0.08
N LEU A 28 -7.90 -2.13 0.65
CA LEU A 28 -9.19 -2.79 0.76
C LEU A 28 -10.31 -1.90 1.35
N PRO A 29 -10.12 -1.11 2.43
CA PRO A 29 -11.22 -0.30 2.98
C PRO A 29 -11.78 0.71 1.96
N LEU A 30 -10.91 1.33 1.16
CA LEU A 30 -11.32 2.28 0.12
C LEU A 30 -12.11 1.58 -1.00
N PHE A 31 -11.65 0.39 -1.38
CA PHE A 31 -12.33 -0.43 -2.39
C PHE A 31 -13.70 -0.91 -1.91
N LEU A 32 -13.80 -1.38 -0.67
CA LEU A 32 -15.06 -1.84 -0.08
C LEU A 32 -16.06 -0.70 0.03
N GLU A 33 -15.64 0.48 0.48
CA GLU A 33 -16.55 1.62 0.55
C GLU A 33 -17.03 2.04 -0.84
N TYR A 34 -16.14 2.11 -1.83
CA TYR A 34 -16.53 2.38 -3.22
C TYR A 34 -17.58 1.37 -3.71
N TRP A 35 -17.37 0.08 -3.43
CA TRP A 35 -18.29 -0.99 -3.82
C TRP A 35 -19.64 -0.92 -3.12
N PHE A 36 -19.66 -0.75 -1.80
CA PHE A 36 -20.91 -0.72 -1.02
C PHE A 36 -21.72 0.57 -1.23
N ARG A 37 -21.05 1.68 -1.53
CA ARG A 37 -21.69 3.00 -1.67
C ARG A 37 -22.09 3.33 -3.11
N ASN A 38 -21.78 2.47 -4.09
CA ASN A 38 -22.01 2.68 -5.52
C ASN A 38 -21.58 4.09 -5.99
N GLY A 39 -20.44 4.58 -5.49
CA GLY A 39 -20.05 5.97 -5.70
C GLY A 39 -18.71 6.31 -5.05
N THR A 40 -18.37 7.59 -5.07
CA THR A 40 -17.10 8.08 -4.51
C THR A 40 -17.05 7.89 -2.99
N PRO A 41 -15.97 7.31 -2.44
CA PRO A 41 -15.77 7.20 -1.00
C PRO A 41 -15.79 8.57 -0.32
N ALA A 42 -16.12 8.59 0.97
CA ALA A 42 -16.09 9.79 1.77
C ALA A 42 -14.66 10.36 1.89
N GLU A 43 -14.55 11.69 2.01
CA GLU A 43 -13.26 12.37 2.20
C GLU A 43 -12.55 11.93 3.48
N THR A 44 -13.32 11.60 4.52
CA THR A 44 -12.82 10.99 5.76
C THR A 44 -12.08 9.69 5.49
N THR A 45 -12.67 8.81 4.67
CA THR A 45 -12.09 7.53 4.29
C THR A 45 -10.83 7.71 3.46
N TYR A 46 -10.81 8.67 2.54
CA TYR A 46 -9.59 9.01 1.79
C TYR A 46 -8.46 9.47 2.71
N ALA A 47 -8.74 10.38 3.65
CA ALA A 47 -7.75 10.92 4.56
C ALA A 47 -7.18 9.83 5.49
N ILE A 48 -8.04 9.06 6.15
CA ILE A 48 -7.57 7.99 7.06
C ILE A 48 -6.87 6.87 6.31
N THR A 49 -7.36 6.48 5.13
CA THR A 49 -6.71 5.45 4.31
C THR A 49 -5.34 5.92 3.87
N ALA A 50 -5.18 7.18 3.44
CA ALA A 50 -3.87 7.71 3.06
C ALA A 50 -2.88 7.70 4.24
N ALA A 51 -3.32 8.07 5.44
CA ALA A 51 -2.48 8.03 6.64
C ALA A 51 -2.04 6.60 7.00
N MET A 52 -3.00 5.67 7.05
CA MET A 52 -2.74 4.25 7.36
C MET A 52 -1.88 3.59 6.28
N TYR A 53 -2.17 3.85 5.01
CA TYR A 53 -1.40 3.35 3.89
C TYR A 53 0.06 3.83 3.95
N ALA A 54 0.26 5.12 4.20
CA ALA A 54 1.60 5.69 4.32
C ALA A 54 2.40 5.01 5.43
N ILE A 55 1.86 4.89 6.65
CA ILE A 55 2.61 4.28 7.75
C ILE A 55 2.84 2.77 7.55
N THR A 56 1.86 2.03 7.02
CA THR A 56 2.01 0.59 6.74
C THR A 56 3.12 0.34 5.71
N ILE A 57 3.15 1.12 4.62
CA ILE A 57 4.18 0.98 3.60
C ILE A 57 5.54 1.48 4.11
N GLY A 58 5.57 2.60 4.82
CA GLY A 58 6.78 3.18 5.38
C GLY A 58 7.51 2.22 6.31
N LEU A 59 6.79 1.53 7.22
CA LEU A 59 7.35 0.54 8.13
C LEU A 59 7.89 -0.71 7.44
N SER A 60 7.42 -0.99 6.23
CA SER A 60 7.84 -2.15 5.46
C SER A 60 9.00 -1.86 4.51
N SER A 61 9.28 -0.58 4.24
CA SER A 61 10.38 -0.14 3.37
C SER A 61 11.73 -0.32 4.04
N GLU A 62 12.74 -0.70 3.26
CA GLU A 62 14.13 -0.77 3.73
C GLU A 62 14.82 0.61 3.67
N SER A 63 14.19 1.60 3.04
CA SER A 63 14.71 2.94 2.89
C SER A 63 14.30 3.84 4.06
N THR A 64 15.27 4.29 4.85
CA THR A 64 15.05 5.25 5.95
C THR A 64 14.40 6.55 5.46
N THR A 65 14.74 7.00 4.25
CA THR A 65 14.13 8.19 3.63
C THR A 65 12.65 7.98 3.34
N MET A 66 12.28 6.79 2.84
CA MET A 66 10.89 6.44 2.55
C MET A 66 10.08 6.37 3.83
N LEU A 67 10.63 5.79 4.90
CA LEU A 67 10.02 5.78 6.23
C LEU A 67 9.76 7.20 6.74
N GLY A 68 10.75 8.10 6.65
CA GLY A 68 10.61 9.49 7.07
C GLY A 68 9.50 10.24 6.31
N LEU A 69 9.46 10.09 4.98
CA LEU A 69 8.40 10.66 4.13
C LEU A 69 7.02 10.12 4.52
N CYS A 70 6.91 8.80 4.72
CA CYS A 70 5.66 8.14 5.08
C CYS A 70 5.14 8.59 6.46
N ILE A 71 6.02 8.79 7.44
CA ILE A 71 5.66 9.33 8.75
C ILE A 71 5.09 10.75 8.61
N LEU A 72 5.73 11.61 7.80
CA LEU A 72 5.24 12.96 7.56
C LEU A 72 3.85 12.95 6.91
N ILE A 73 3.67 12.14 5.87
CA ILE A 73 2.38 11.96 5.20
C ILE A 73 1.32 11.45 6.19
N CYS A 74 1.66 10.47 7.02
CA CYS A 74 0.76 9.94 8.05
C CYS A 74 0.30 11.03 9.02
N ILE A 75 1.22 11.87 9.53
CA ILE A 75 0.88 12.97 10.45
C ILE A 75 -0.05 13.98 9.77
N VAL A 76 0.28 14.41 8.54
CA VAL A 76 -0.52 15.39 7.80
C VAL A 76 -1.94 14.88 7.55
N PHE A 77 -2.10 13.67 7.03
CA PHE A 77 -3.42 13.11 6.75
C PHE A 77 -4.19 12.71 8.02
N SER A 78 -3.52 12.36 9.11
CA SER A 78 -4.19 12.14 10.41
C SER A 78 -4.78 13.44 10.96
N ALA A 79 -4.05 14.55 10.83
CA ALA A 79 -4.56 15.87 11.20
C ALA A 79 -5.74 16.29 10.30
N LEU A 80 -5.62 16.09 8.98
CA LEU A 80 -6.70 16.36 8.03
C LEU A 80 -7.93 15.51 8.32
N PHE A 81 -7.77 14.23 8.63
CA PHE A 81 -8.87 13.36 9.05
C PHE A 81 -9.62 13.95 10.26
N GLY A 82 -8.88 14.43 11.28
CA GLY A 82 -9.47 15.13 12.42
C GLY A 82 -10.30 16.33 12.01
N VAL A 83 -9.76 17.21 11.15
CA VAL A 83 -10.46 18.39 10.63
C VAL A 83 -11.72 18.01 9.86
N VAL A 84 -11.67 17.00 9.00
CA VAL A 84 -12.83 16.54 8.22
C VAL A 84 -13.92 15.96 9.12
N CYS A 85 -13.55 15.37 10.26
CA CYS A 85 -14.54 14.86 11.23
C CYS A 85 -15.19 15.96 12.09
N THR A 86 -14.53 17.10 12.31
CA THR A 86 -15.01 18.14 13.25
C THR A 86 -15.59 19.38 12.57
N GLU A 87 -15.07 19.77 11.42
CA GLU A 87 -15.43 21.02 10.74
C GLU A 87 -16.55 20.79 9.70
N THR A 88 -17.41 21.80 9.53
CA THR A 88 -18.47 21.79 8.50
C THR A 88 -17.96 22.25 7.12
N THR A 89 -16.86 23.00 7.10
CA THR A 89 -16.15 23.40 5.88
C THR A 89 -14.91 22.54 5.70
N HIS A 90 -14.94 21.68 4.69
CA HIS A 90 -13.82 20.80 4.38
C HIS A 90 -12.78 21.54 3.51
N PRO A 91 -11.47 21.32 3.76
CA PRO A 91 -10.42 21.76 2.87
C PRO A 91 -10.67 21.25 1.45
N SER A 92 -10.68 22.17 0.47
CA SER A 92 -10.76 21.79 -0.93
C SER A 92 -9.59 20.88 -1.30
N HIS A 93 -9.87 19.80 -2.05
CA HIS A 93 -8.87 18.87 -2.62
C HIS A 93 -8.31 17.77 -1.72
N ILE A 94 -8.90 17.47 -0.55
CA ILE A 94 -8.44 16.35 0.29
C ILE A 94 -8.42 15.04 -0.50
N THR A 95 -9.50 14.73 -1.21
CA THR A 95 -9.60 13.52 -2.03
C THR A 95 -8.48 13.42 -3.07
N THR A 96 -8.18 14.52 -3.76
CA THR A 96 -7.12 14.59 -4.77
C THR A 96 -5.75 14.41 -4.12
N ALA A 97 -5.49 15.10 -3.00
CA ALA A 97 -4.22 15.00 -2.28
C ALA A 97 -4.00 13.59 -1.72
N SER A 98 -5.00 13.01 -1.05
CA SER A 98 -4.95 11.64 -0.53
C SER A 98 -4.69 10.62 -1.63
N SER A 99 -5.42 10.72 -2.74
CA SER A 99 -5.25 9.82 -3.88
C SER A 99 -3.86 9.97 -4.51
N ALA A 100 -3.37 11.20 -4.70
CA ALA A 100 -2.05 11.46 -5.24
C ALA A 100 -0.94 10.91 -4.32
N SER A 101 -1.06 11.08 -3.00
CA SER A 101 -0.11 10.53 -2.03
C SER A 101 -0.10 9.00 -2.04
N ILE A 102 -1.27 8.35 -2.07
CA ILE A 102 -1.38 6.89 -2.15
C ILE A 102 -0.71 6.38 -3.44
N ILE A 103 -1.03 6.97 -4.60
CA ILE A 103 -0.45 6.56 -5.89
C ILE A 103 1.07 6.75 -5.91
N CYS A 104 1.56 7.86 -5.36
CA CYS A 104 2.99 8.14 -5.27
C CYS A 104 3.71 7.10 -4.41
N ILE A 105 3.22 6.85 -3.19
CA ILE A 105 3.78 5.85 -2.27
C ILE A 105 3.72 4.45 -2.89
N PHE A 106 2.59 4.09 -3.50
CA PHE A 106 2.42 2.81 -4.19
C PHE A 106 3.46 2.66 -5.31
N THR A 107 3.63 3.66 -6.16
CA THR A 107 4.57 3.59 -7.29
C THR A 107 6.01 3.43 -6.82
N ILE A 108 6.45 4.25 -5.87
CA ILE A 108 7.81 4.18 -5.32
C ILE A 108 8.05 2.81 -4.68
N HIS A 109 7.09 2.32 -3.89
CA HIS A 109 7.27 1.06 -3.20
C HIS A 109 7.17 -0.16 -4.14
N VAL A 110 6.38 -0.09 -5.22
CA VAL A 110 6.40 -1.14 -6.27
C VAL A 110 7.78 -1.24 -6.90
N LEU A 111 8.44 -0.12 -7.19
CA LEU A 111 9.80 -0.12 -7.75
C LEU A 111 10.81 -0.69 -6.75
N GLU A 112 10.71 -0.33 -5.48
CA GLU A 112 11.53 -0.92 -4.40
C GLU A 112 11.35 -2.45 -4.33
N ARG A 113 10.10 -2.93 -4.38
CA ARG A 113 9.78 -4.36 -4.36
C ARG A 113 10.20 -5.09 -5.63
N TYR A 114 10.16 -4.42 -6.78
CA TYR A 114 10.63 -5.00 -8.03
C TYR A 114 12.13 -5.25 -7.98
N ASN A 115 12.90 -4.26 -7.53
CA ASN A 115 14.34 -4.43 -7.32
C ASN A 115 14.60 -5.58 -6.34
N LYS A 116 13.91 -5.58 -5.19
CA LYS A 116 14.09 -6.63 -4.18
C LYS A 116 13.76 -8.04 -4.66
N HIS A 117 12.62 -8.24 -5.32
CA HIS A 117 12.11 -9.58 -5.64
C HIS A 117 12.55 -10.10 -7.01
N VAL A 118 12.69 -9.21 -8.00
CA VAL A 118 13.01 -9.60 -9.39
C VAL A 118 14.49 -9.41 -9.70
N VAL A 119 15.14 -8.36 -9.19
CA VAL A 119 16.57 -8.08 -9.45
C VAL A 119 17.47 -8.78 -8.43
N ASP A 120 17.16 -8.63 -7.14
CA ASP A 120 17.96 -9.21 -6.06
C ASP A 120 17.54 -10.66 -5.72
N CYS A 121 16.49 -11.17 -6.37
CA CYS A 121 15.92 -12.50 -6.16
C CYS A 121 15.63 -12.84 -4.68
N ASN A 122 15.30 -11.85 -3.86
CA ASN A 122 14.97 -12.10 -2.46
C ASN A 122 13.58 -12.74 -2.34
N PRO A 123 13.45 -13.93 -1.72
CA PRO A 123 12.16 -14.59 -1.56
C PRO A 123 11.25 -13.80 -0.62
N PHE A 124 9.96 -13.74 -0.93
CA PHE A 124 8.97 -13.11 -0.05
C PHE A 124 8.66 -14.01 1.16
N TRP A 125 8.58 -15.33 0.94
CA TRP A 125 8.47 -16.34 2.01
C TRP A 125 9.75 -17.16 2.11
N ILE A 126 10.45 -17.08 3.24
CA ILE A 126 11.48 -18.06 3.60
C ILE A 126 10.80 -19.16 4.40
N PHE A 127 10.21 -20.15 3.72
CA PHE A 127 9.80 -21.37 4.40
C PHE A 127 11.05 -22.17 4.76
N LYS A 128 11.59 -21.89 5.96
CA LYS A 128 12.69 -22.69 6.51
C LYS A 128 12.16 -24.12 6.65
N LYS A 129 12.70 -25.05 5.85
CA LYS A 129 12.42 -26.47 6.03
C LYS A 129 12.87 -26.83 7.45
N ALA A 130 11.92 -27.12 8.34
CA ALA A 130 12.26 -27.67 9.65
C ALA A 130 13.11 -28.93 9.43
N GLY A 131 14.21 -29.03 10.18
CA GLY A 131 15.38 -29.86 9.86
C GLY A 131 15.08 -31.28 9.38
N SER A 132 15.88 -31.71 8.41
CA SER A 132 16.23 -33.13 8.21
C SER A 132 17.48 -33.44 9.00
#